data_AF-A0A150S5Y8-F1
#
_entry.id   AF-A0A150S5Y8-F1
#
_cell.length_a   1.000
_cell.length_b   1.000
_cell.length_c   1.000
_cell.angle_alpha   90.00
_cell.angle_beta   90.00
_cell.angle_gamma   90.00
#
_symmetry.space_group_name_H-M   'P 1'
#
loop_
_entity.id
_entity.type
_entity.pdbx_description
1 polymer ?
#
loop_
_entity_poly.entity_id
_entity_poly.type
_entity_poly.pdbx_seq_one_letter_code
_entity_poly.pdbx_strand_id
1 'polypeptide(L)'
;MCIAPEHDGSCRPGFSARFEFQEKSRDARTCTPCECGAPVGGSCVADVLLFSDTTCSDMLISINGIGTEEEICYGAPADSPLAGVRVVFARDEPGTCTPVSTVSMVDGTIESGEPRTFCCSSAEIIYGNVDN
;
A
#
# COMPACT_ATOMS: atom_id res chain seq x y z
N MET A 1 -48.62 -0.19 -1.52
CA MET A 1 -47.97 0.53 -0.39
C MET A 1 -47.21 -0.50 0.44
N CYS A 2 -46.05 -0.12 1.00
CA CYS A 2 -45.21 -1.02 1.80
C CYS A 2 -44.82 -0.37 3.14
N ILE A 3 -44.67 -1.19 4.18
CA ILE A 3 -44.33 -0.81 5.55
C ILE A 3 -43.29 -1.76 6.13
N ALA A 4 -42.59 -1.33 7.18
CA ALA A 4 -41.72 -2.22 7.95
C ALA A 4 -42.54 -3.31 8.68
N PRO A 5 -41.97 -4.52 8.86
CA PRO A 5 -42.59 -5.57 9.67
C PRO A 5 -42.69 -5.15 11.14
N GLU A 6 -43.47 -5.93 11.89
CA GLU A 6 -43.52 -5.83 13.35
C GLU A 6 -42.18 -6.22 14.01
N HIS A 7 -42.02 -5.94 15.30
CA HIS A 7 -40.79 -6.25 16.03
C HIS A 7 -40.42 -7.74 16.04
N ASP A 8 -41.39 -8.63 15.89
CA ASP A 8 -41.19 -10.08 15.76
C ASP A 8 -40.91 -10.52 14.31
N GLY A 9 -40.83 -9.59 13.37
CA GLY A 9 -40.61 -9.83 11.95
C GLY A 9 -41.88 -10.20 11.16
N SER A 10 -43.05 -10.21 11.79
CA SER A 10 -44.32 -10.57 11.15
C SER A 10 -44.92 -9.40 10.35
N CYS A 11 -45.74 -9.74 9.35
CA CYS A 11 -46.51 -8.76 8.58
C CYS A 11 -47.92 -8.60 9.14
N ARG A 12 -48.37 -7.35 9.27
CA ARG A 12 -49.73 -7.03 9.73
C ARG A 12 -50.81 -7.47 8.74
N PRO A 13 -52.03 -7.78 9.21
CA PRO A 13 -53.19 -7.95 8.34
C PRO A 13 -53.36 -6.77 7.39
N GLY A 14 -53.64 -7.06 6.11
CA GLY A 14 -53.70 -6.05 5.05
C GLY A 14 -52.36 -5.71 4.39
N PHE A 15 -51.23 -6.26 4.88
CA PHE A 15 -49.89 -6.14 4.28
C PHE A 15 -49.18 -7.50 4.16
N SER A 16 -49.90 -8.53 3.71
CA SER A 16 -49.41 -9.92 3.73
C SER A 16 -48.32 -10.25 2.71
N ALA A 17 -48.07 -9.38 1.72
CA ALA A 17 -47.00 -9.61 0.75
C ALA A 17 -45.64 -9.23 1.35
N ARG A 18 -44.78 -10.22 1.61
CA ARG A 18 -43.44 -10.03 2.16
C ARG A 18 -42.42 -9.92 1.04
N PHE A 19 -41.63 -8.86 1.07
CA PHE A 19 -40.53 -8.63 0.14
C PHE A 19 -39.23 -8.48 0.90
N GLU A 20 -38.27 -9.34 0.59
CA GLU A 20 -36.92 -9.26 1.12
C GLU A 20 -36.02 -8.68 0.05
N PHE A 21 -35.24 -7.67 0.41
CA PHE A 21 -34.24 -7.09 -0.46
C PHE A 21 -32.93 -7.01 0.31
N GLN A 22 -31.83 -7.18 -0.42
CA GLN A 22 -30.53 -6.91 0.14
C GLN A 22 -30.26 -5.42 0.05
N GLU A 23 -29.80 -4.81 1.15
CA GLU A 23 -29.21 -3.50 1.08
C GLU A 23 -28.03 -3.49 0.11
N LYS A 24 -27.70 -2.29 -0.39
CA LYS A 24 -26.66 -2.09 -1.38
C LYS A 24 -25.37 -2.78 -0.93
N SER A 25 -24.89 -3.72 -1.72
CA SER A 25 -23.60 -4.37 -1.49
C SER A 25 -22.48 -3.33 -1.55
N ARG A 26 -21.54 -3.44 -0.62
CA ARG A 26 -20.32 -2.66 -0.62
C ARG A 26 -19.24 -3.45 -1.34
N ASP A 27 -18.78 -2.92 -2.47
CA ASP A 27 -17.60 -3.45 -3.14
C ASP A 27 -16.35 -2.78 -2.55
N ALA A 28 -15.61 -3.53 -1.74
CA ALA A 28 -14.35 -3.08 -1.15
C ALA A 28 -13.13 -3.65 -1.89
N ARG A 29 -13.34 -4.26 -3.06
CA ARG A 29 -12.25 -4.88 -3.81
C ARG A 29 -11.31 -3.85 -4.39
N THR A 30 -10.02 -4.14 -4.34
CA THR A 30 -8.94 -3.32 -4.91
C THR A 30 -8.01 -4.18 -5.74
N CYS A 31 -7.16 -3.54 -6.53
CA CYS A 31 -6.05 -4.23 -7.16
C CYS A 31 -4.88 -4.35 -6.18
N THR A 32 -4.27 -5.54 -6.06
CA THR A 32 -2.99 -5.71 -5.37
C THR A 32 -1.93 -4.78 -5.97
N PRO A 33 -0.98 -4.26 -5.18
CA PRO A 33 0.14 -3.51 -5.75
C PRO A 33 0.95 -4.41 -6.69
N CYS A 34 1.48 -3.83 -7.78
CA CYS A 34 2.40 -4.55 -8.66
C CYS A 34 3.71 -4.85 -7.93
N GLU A 35 4.22 -6.07 -8.07
CA GLU A 35 5.57 -6.39 -7.64
C GLU A 35 6.59 -5.64 -8.51
N CYS A 36 7.48 -4.90 -7.86
CA CYS A 36 8.53 -4.11 -8.48
C CYS A 36 9.70 -5.03 -8.87
N GLY A 37 10.11 -5.00 -10.13
CA GLY A 37 11.29 -5.71 -10.58
C GLY A 37 12.59 -5.07 -10.08
N ALA A 38 13.73 -5.57 -10.56
CA ALA A 38 15.02 -4.98 -10.24
C ALA A 38 15.04 -3.48 -10.63
N PRO A 39 15.43 -2.57 -9.72
CA PRO A 39 15.50 -1.15 -10.02
C PRO A 39 16.62 -0.86 -11.03
N VAL A 40 16.37 0.10 -11.91
CA VAL A 40 17.26 0.51 -12.99
C VAL A 40 17.44 2.03 -12.94
N GLY A 41 18.64 2.49 -13.30
CA GLY A 41 18.96 3.91 -13.42
C GLY A 41 19.14 4.65 -12.09
N GLY A 42 19.16 3.92 -10.97
CA GLY A 42 19.56 4.47 -9.68
C GLY A 42 21.06 4.73 -9.63
N SER A 43 21.49 5.66 -8.79
CA SER A 43 22.90 5.98 -8.60
C SER A 43 23.16 6.32 -7.15
N CYS A 44 24.13 5.63 -6.56
CA CYS A 44 24.57 5.84 -5.19
C CYS A 44 26.07 6.10 -5.22
N VAL A 45 26.47 7.25 -4.68
CA VAL A 45 27.86 7.68 -4.56
C VAL A 45 28.09 8.20 -3.16
N ALA A 46 29.08 7.66 -2.47
CA ALA A 46 29.44 8.04 -1.12
C ALA A 46 30.82 8.69 -1.04
N ASP A 47 30.93 9.64 -0.12
CA ASP A 47 32.20 10.18 0.34
C ASP A 47 32.45 9.64 1.76
N VAL A 48 33.65 9.10 1.97
CA VAL A 48 34.10 8.54 3.24
C VAL A 48 35.14 9.47 3.84
N LEU A 49 34.83 9.95 5.03
CA LEU A 49 35.63 10.90 5.80
C LEU A 49 36.21 10.18 7.00
N LEU A 50 37.53 10.24 7.17
CA LEU A 50 38.23 9.66 8.32
C LEU A 50 38.74 10.77 9.24
N PHE A 51 38.74 10.51 10.54
CA PHE A 51 39.04 11.51 11.58
C PHE A 51 40.01 10.98 12.63
N SER A 52 40.79 11.88 13.24
CA SER A 52 41.70 11.55 14.33
C SER A 52 41.05 11.51 15.71
N ASP A 53 39.77 11.87 15.77
CA ASP A 53 39.00 11.96 17.00
C ASP A 53 37.66 11.21 16.86
N THR A 54 37.08 10.82 17.99
CA THR A 54 35.81 10.07 18.03
C THR A 54 34.59 10.96 17.80
N THR A 55 34.73 12.29 17.79
CA THR A 55 33.63 13.24 17.52
C THR A 55 33.49 13.58 16.05
N CYS A 56 34.44 13.13 15.21
CA CYS A 56 34.53 13.44 13.79
C CYS A 56 34.62 14.96 13.53
N SER A 57 35.56 15.61 14.21
CA SER A 57 35.83 17.04 14.08
C SER A 57 37.17 17.32 13.38
N ASP A 58 38.19 16.53 13.69
CA ASP A 58 39.55 16.65 13.17
C ASP A 58 39.75 15.67 12.01
N MET A 59 39.46 16.13 10.79
CA MET A 59 39.51 15.31 9.58
C MET A 59 40.95 14.99 9.17
N LEU A 60 41.21 13.71 8.86
CA LEU A 60 42.47 13.20 8.35
C LEU A 60 42.46 13.07 6.82
N ILE A 61 41.44 12.41 6.28
CA ILE A 61 41.34 12.12 4.84
C ILE A 61 39.87 12.11 4.40
N SER A 62 39.67 12.50 3.15
CA SER A 62 38.40 12.45 2.43
C SER A 62 38.58 11.61 1.18
N ILE A 63 37.87 10.49 1.11
CA ILE A 63 37.82 9.60 -0.04
C ILE A 63 36.47 9.83 -0.70
N ASN A 64 36.47 10.39 -1.92
CA ASN A 64 35.24 10.84 -2.56
C ASN A 64 34.87 9.93 -3.74
N GLY A 65 33.59 9.92 -4.08
CA GLY A 65 33.14 9.32 -5.33
C GLY A 65 33.05 7.79 -5.30
N ILE A 66 32.89 7.18 -4.12
CA ILE A 66 32.78 5.73 -4.00
C ILE A 66 31.41 5.29 -4.50
N GLY A 67 31.39 4.75 -5.72
CA GLY A 67 30.20 4.17 -6.34
C GLY A 67 29.99 2.71 -5.97
N THR A 68 28.89 2.13 -6.47
CA THR A 68 28.51 0.72 -6.17
C THR A 68 29.24 -0.32 -7.03
N GLU A 69 29.98 0.09 -8.06
CA GLU A 69 30.67 -0.84 -8.97
C GLU A 69 32.13 -1.11 -8.59
N GLU A 70 32.68 -0.34 -7.65
CA GLU A 70 34.07 -0.48 -7.23
C GLU A 70 34.17 -0.88 -5.75
N GLU A 71 34.92 -1.94 -5.46
CA GLU A 71 35.32 -2.31 -4.11
C GLU A 71 36.66 -1.65 -3.79
N ILE A 72 36.63 -0.46 -3.18
CA ILE A 72 37.85 0.26 -2.81
C ILE A 72 38.22 -0.06 -1.36
N CYS A 73 39.33 -0.76 -1.18
CA CYS A 73 39.96 -0.95 0.13
C CYS A 73 41.07 0.08 0.33
N TYR A 74 40.93 0.95 1.33
CA TYR A 74 41.99 1.88 1.72
C TYR A 74 42.64 1.46 3.04
N GLY A 75 43.91 1.09 2.99
CA GLY A 75 44.69 0.78 4.18
C GLY A 75 45.19 2.05 4.87
N ALA A 76 44.81 2.25 6.13
CA ALA A 76 45.41 3.32 6.94
C ALA A 76 46.85 2.93 7.35
N PRO A 77 47.82 3.86 7.37
CA PRO A 77 49.13 3.64 7.96
C PRO A 77 49.03 3.15 9.40
N ALA A 78 49.97 2.31 9.84
CA ALA A 78 49.94 1.68 11.17
C ALA A 78 49.99 2.69 12.34
N ASP A 79 50.55 3.87 12.09
CA ASP A 79 50.67 5.01 13.01
C ASP A 79 49.58 6.07 12.81
N SER A 80 48.60 5.82 11.95
CA SER A 80 47.48 6.74 11.72
C SER A 80 46.68 6.91 13.02
N PRO A 81 46.42 8.15 13.48
CA PRO A 81 45.62 8.40 14.68
C PRO A 81 44.12 8.20 14.44
N LEU A 82 43.74 7.28 13.53
CA LEU A 82 42.37 7.05 13.11
C LEU A 82 41.49 6.66 14.31
N ALA A 83 40.49 7.50 14.61
CA ALA A 83 39.56 7.29 15.72
C ALA A 83 38.09 7.44 15.33
N GLY A 84 37.79 8.00 14.16
CA GLY A 84 36.43 8.20 13.68
C GLY A 84 36.28 8.02 12.16
N VAL A 85 35.08 7.62 11.74
CA VAL A 85 34.67 7.53 10.33
C VAL A 85 33.27 8.10 10.16
N ARG A 86 33.06 8.86 9.09
CA ARG A 86 31.73 9.34 8.66
C ARG A 86 31.56 9.04 7.18
N VAL A 87 30.40 8.51 6.82
CA VAL A 87 30.00 8.31 5.43
C VAL A 87 28.90 9.31 5.10
N VAL A 88 29.06 10.01 3.98
CA VAL A 88 28.07 10.98 3.49
C VAL A 88 27.74 10.62 2.05
N PHE A 89 26.45 10.61 1.70
CA PHE A 89 26.06 10.41 0.31
C PHE A 89 26.28 11.69 -0.49
N ALA A 90 27.20 11.63 -1.45
CA ALA A 90 27.37 12.67 -2.46
C ALA A 90 26.25 12.60 -3.51
N ARG A 91 25.71 11.39 -3.74
CA ARG A 91 24.53 11.14 -4.58
C ARG A 91 23.73 9.98 -4.00
N ASP A 92 22.43 10.19 -3.87
CA ASP A 92 21.45 9.19 -3.46
C ASP A 92 20.22 9.35 -4.35
N GLU A 93 20.32 8.78 -5.56
CA GLU A 93 19.25 8.82 -6.55
C GLU A 93 18.59 7.44 -6.63
N PRO A 94 17.31 7.31 -6.22
CA PRO A 94 16.62 6.03 -6.29
C PRO A 94 16.42 5.63 -7.75
N GLY A 95 16.60 4.33 -8.01
CA GLY A 95 16.25 3.76 -9.31
C GLY A 95 14.74 3.67 -9.50
N THR A 96 14.34 3.47 -10.76
CA THR A 96 12.95 3.16 -11.12
C THR A 96 12.85 1.69 -11.49
N CYS A 97 11.71 1.06 -11.24
CA CYS A 97 11.49 -0.33 -11.64
C CYS A 97 10.28 -0.44 -12.54
N THR A 98 10.31 -1.43 -13.42
CA THR A 98 9.13 -1.91 -14.11
C THR A 98 8.47 -3.02 -13.28
N PRO A 99 7.13 -3.11 -13.29
CA PRO A 99 6.43 -4.25 -12.72
C PRO A 99 6.95 -5.58 -13.27
N VAL A 100 7.11 -6.59 -12.40
CA VAL A 100 7.47 -7.96 -12.81
C VAL A 100 6.37 -8.58 -13.68
N SER A 101 5.12 -8.24 -13.38
CA SER A 101 3.97 -8.65 -14.19
C SER A 101 3.06 -7.46 -14.47
N THR A 102 2.34 -7.54 -15.59
CA THR A 102 1.30 -6.57 -15.97
C THR A 102 -0.06 -6.91 -15.38
N VAL A 103 -0.16 -8.00 -14.60
CA VAL A 103 -1.41 -8.50 -14.05
C VAL A 103 -1.43 -8.24 -12.55
N SER A 104 -2.40 -7.45 -12.11
CA SER A 104 -2.75 -7.35 -10.70
C SER A 104 -3.79 -8.39 -10.35
N MET A 105 -3.72 -8.93 -9.14
CA MET A 105 -4.81 -9.69 -8.56
C MET A 105 -5.85 -8.76 -7.95
N VAL A 106 -7.09 -9.23 -7.88
CA VAL A 106 -8.13 -8.58 -7.09
C VAL A 106 -7.95 -9.01 -5.65
N ASP A 107 -7.92 -8.03 -4.76
CA ASP A 107 -7.87 -8.20 -3.31
C ASP A 107 -9.13 -7.62 -2.68
N GLY A 108 -9.47 -8.06 -1.48
CA GLY A 108 -10.70 -7.68 -0.78
C GLY A 108 -11.93 -8.46 -1.24
N THR A 109 -13.10 -8.03 -0.75
CA THR A 109 -14.36 -8.76 -0.89
C THR A 109 -15.52 -7.85 -1.26
N ILE A 110 -16.56 -8.45 -1.85
CA ILE A 110 -17.89 -7.82 -1.92
C ILE A 110 -18.63 -8.22 -0.66
N GLU A 111 -19.02 -7.23 0.14
CA GLU A 111 -19.86 -7.43 1.30
C GLU A 111 -21.31 -7.18 0.90
N SER A 112 -22.16 -8.21 1.01
CA SER A 112 -23.60 -8.03 0.85
C SER A 112 -24.13 -7.15 1.98
N GLY A 113 -25.05 -6.24 1.66
CA GLY A 113 -25.75 -5.46 2.67
C GLY A 113 -26.60 -6.33 3.60
N GLU A 114 -27.16 -5.73 4.66
CA GLU A 114 -28.10 -6.45 5.53
C GLU A 114 -29.41 -6.75 4.76
N PRO A 115 -30.00 -7.93 4.96
CA PRO A 115 -31.31 -8.23 4.41
C PRO A 115 -32.35 -7.38 5.14
N ARG A 116 -33.15 -6.69 4.36
CA ARG A 116 -34.27 -5.88 4.84
C ARG A 116 -35.56 -6.45 4.31
N THR A 117 -36.60 -6.35 5.11
CA THR A 117 -37.93 -6.82 4.77
C THR A 117 -38.92 -5.68 4.76
N PHE A 118 -39.77 -5.63 3.74
CA PHE A 118 -40.99 -4.83 3.74
C PHE A 118 -42.23 -5.70 3.56
N CYS A 119 -43.31 -5.31 4.23
CA CYS A 119 -44.64 -5.89 4.13
C CYS A 119 -45.52 -4.96 3.28
N CYS A 120 -46.11 -5.46 2.20
CA CYS A 120 -46.85 -4.67 1.22
C CYS A 120 -48.32 -5.10 1.10
N SER A 121 -49.19 -4.15 0.77
CA SER A 121 -50.64 -4.34 0.67
C SER A 121 -51.10 -5.14 -0.56
N SER A 122 -50.24 -5.27 -1.57
CA SER A 122 -50.45 -6.07 -2.78
C SER A 122 -49.12 -6.63 -3.24
N ALA A 123 -49.16 -7.76 -3.94
CA ALA A 123 -47.99 -8.43 -4.51
C ALA A 123 -47.62 -7.91 -5.91
N GLU A 124 -48.23 -6.80 -6.37
CA GLU A 124 -48.03 -6.24 -7.69
C GLU A 124 -46.67 -5.53 -7.77
N ILE A 125 -45.64 -6.37 -7.88
CA ILE A 125 -44.40 -6.19 -8.62
C ILE A 125 -43.79 -4.79 -8.57
N ILE A 126 -42.93 -4.57 -7.57
CA ILE A 126 -41.83 -3.61 -7.69
C ILE A 126 -40.64 -4.37 -8.27
N TYR A 127 -40.71 -4.82 -9.53
CA TYR A 127 -39.49 -4.99 -10.32
C TYR A 127 -39.03 -3.58 -10.64
N GLY A 128 -38.29 -2.97 -9.73
CA GLY A 128 -37.48 -1.81 -10.09
C GLY A 128 -36.56 -2.27 -11.20
N ASN A 129 -36.66 -1.64 -12.38
CA ASN A 129 -35.76 -1.84 -13.49
C ASN A 129 -34.32 -1.87 -12.96
N VAL A 130 -33.70 -3.05 -13.01
CA VAL A 130 -32.25 -3.16 -12.96
C VAL A 130 -31.77 -2.83 -14.37
N ASP A 131 -31.95 -1.56 -14.76
CA ASP A 131 -31.25 -1.01 -15.92
C ASP A 131 -29.82 -0.71 -15.47
N ASN A 132 -28.91 -1.63 -15.80
CA ASN A 132 -27.51 -1.30 -16.07
C ASN A 132 -26.93 -2.27 -17.09
#